data_AF-A0A2N2HK62-F1
#
_entry.id   AF-A0A2N2HK62-F1
#
_cell.length_a   1.000
_cell.length_b   1.000
_cell.length_c   1.000
_cell.angle_alpha   90.00
_cell.angle_beta   90.00
_cell.angle_gamma   90.00
#
_symmetry.space_group_name_H-M   'P 1'
#
loop_
_entity.id
_entity.type
_entity.pdbx_description
1 polymer ?
#
loop_
_entity_poly.entity_id
_entity_poly.type
_entity_poly.pdbx_seq_one_letter_code
_entity_poly.pdbx_strand_id
1 'polypeptide(L)'
;VAPSVLAPEPLPINPINYPKKRAAIHHEPLGTVAVVSSWNYPIALPMRAIVPALLAGNCVLFKPSKEAALTGACLGEIFEENLPAGVFATVQGGRDVIRAVVANANKLNFIGSTSTGRALAHQCAEQMIPSAWELSGVDAAIVLPDCDLERTVHGVVWGAFTNAGQNCASIERLLLHRDLAPAFLPRLVENTLALRLGEDVGPLRSKAQLDTVEAHVRDAVERGAKVLCGGRATGTGFYYEPTVLQMPSHDGLAITEETFGPTLPVVLFDTVEEAIRLCNDAAYGLTAGVWTRDLALGERIAAELDVGVAMVNNASFTAAMPQATWGGVKGTGYGVTNSKYILHEMTHPKTLLVDANSARELWWYPYNDRLRSLLDALIDANAGKVHRMASALPHMLRRWS
;
A
#
# COMPACT_ATOMS: atom_id res chain seq x y z
N VAL A 1 -16.75 -15.78 -8.27
CA VAL A 1 -16.71 -14.94 -9.50
C VAL A 1 -15.39 -14.16 -9.46
N ALA A 2 -14.30 -14.79 -9.90
CA ALA A 2 -13.01 -14.18 -10.25
C ALA A 2 -12.15 -15.15 -11.10
N PRO A 3 -12.75 -15.97 -11.99
CA PRO A 3 -12.19 -17.30 -12.28
C PRO A 3 -10.88 -17.28 -13.09
N SER A 4 -10.59 -16.20 -13.83
CA SER A 4 -9.36 -16.15 -14.64
C SER A 4 -8.12 -15.77 -13.85
N VAL A 5 -8.22 -14.86 -12.87
CA VAL A 5 -7.08 -14.42 -12.07
C VAL A 5 -6.67 -15.48 -11.05
N LEU A 6 -7.64 -16.20 -10.48
CA LEU A 6 -7.42 -17.27 -9.49
C LEU A 6 -7.53 -18.67 -10.10
N ALA A 7 -7.46 -18.79 -11.43
CA ALA A 7 -7.43 -20.08 -12.10
C ALA A 7 -6.20 -20.89 -11.65
N PRO A 8 -6.27 -22.23 -11.59
CA PRO A 8 -5.07 -23.04 -11.36
C PRO A 8 -3.98 -22.72 -12.40
N GLU A 9 -2.77 -22.42 -11.93
CA GLU A 9 -1.62 -22.06 -12.76
C GLU A 9 -0.77 -23.31 -13.02
N PRO A 10 -0.75 -23.87 -14.25
CA PRO A 10 0.05 -25.05 -14.54
C PRO A 10 1.55 -24.76 -14.39
N LEU A 11 2.28 -25.62 -13.66
CA LEU A 11 3.72 -25.50 -13.54
C LEU A 11 4.42 -26.18 -14.72
N PRO A 12 5.38 -25.50 -15.39
CA PRO A 12 6.14 -26.09 -16.49
C PRO A 12 7.16 -27.10 -15.95
N ILE A 13 6.69 -28.31 -15.67
CA ILE A 13 7.52 -29.42 -15.22
C ILE A 13 8.19 -30.06 -16.43
N ASN A 14 9.53 -30.18 -16.39
CA ASN A 14 10.28 -30.87 -17.43
C ASN A 14 10.00 -32.39 -17.38
N PRO A 15 9.38 -32.98 -18.43
CA PRO A 15 8.99 -34.39 -18.42
C PRO A 15 10.18 -35.36 -18.46
N ILE A 16 11.37 -34.90 -18.84
CA ILE A 16 12.61 -35.70 -18.82
C ILE A 16 13.12 -35.84 -17.37
N ASN A 17 13.05 -34.77 -16.59
CA ASN A 17 13.50 -34.76 -15.20
C ASN A 17 12.45 -35.33 -14.25
N TYR A 18 11.18 -35.11 -14.56
CA TYR A 18 10.04 -35.45 -13.71
C TYR A 18 8.99 -36.18 -14.54
N PRO A 19 9.30 -37.42 -14.98
CA PRO A 19 8.43 -38.14 -15.87
C PRO A 19 7.10 -38.49 -15.21
N LYS A 20 6.02 -38.51 -15.97
CA LYS A 20 4.64 -38.80 -15.50
C LYS A 20 4.17 -37.92 -14.33
N LYS A 21 4.83 -36.79 -14.08
CA LYS A 21 4.44 -35.81 -13.06
C LYS A 21 3.84 -34.59 -13.73
N ARG A 22 2.79 -34.05 -13.13
CA ARG A 22 2.21 -32.74 -13.46
C ARG A 22 1.96 -31.97 -12.19
N ALA A 23 2.07 -30.66 -12.23
CA ALA A 23 1.72 -29.84 -11.09
C ALA A 23 1.03 -28.55 -11.52
N ALA A 24 0.27 -27.97 -10.59
CA ALA A 24 -0.33 -26.65 -10.72
C ALA A 24 -0.36 -25.95 -9.36
N ILE A 25 -0.34 -24.62 -9.36
CA ILE A 25 -0.63 -23.81 -8.19
C ILE A 25 -2.13 -23.51 -8.19
N HIS A 26 -2.81 -23.84 -7.09
CA HIS A 26 -4.20 -23.51 -6.84
C HIS A 26 -4.27 -22.35 -5.83
N HIS A 27 -5.25 -21.47 -5.98
CA HIS A 27 -5.51 -20.40 -5.03
C HIS A 27 -6.73 -20.76 -4.17
N GLU A 28 -6.50 -21.09 -2.91
CA GLU A 28 -7.56 -21.43 -1.95
C GLU A 28 -7.93 -20.19 -1.11
N PRO A 29 -9.22 -19.94 -0.81
CA PRO A 29 -9.61 -18.85 0.09
C PRO A 29 -8.96 -19.04 1.46
N LEU A 30 -8.63 -17.93 2.12
CA LEU A 30 -8.02 -17.92 3.45
C LEU A 30 -9.02 -18.29 4.56
N GLY A 31 -10.31 -18.03 4.37
CA GLY A 31 -11.36 -18.26 5.36
C GLY A 31 -12.06 -16.96 5.72
N THR A 32 -11.90 -16.48 6.95
CA THR A 32 -12.45 -15.20 7.42
C THR A 32 -11.43 -14.08 7.28
N VAL A 33 -11.75 -13.05 6.51
CA VAL A 33 -10.93 -11.84 6.38
C VAL A 33 -11.51 -10.74 7.27
N ALA A 34 -10.74 -10.27 8.24
CA ALA A 34 -11.06 -9.07 9.00
C ALA A 34 -10.73 -7.82 8.18
N VAL A 35 -11.72 -6.96 7.95
CA VAL A 35 -11.54 -5.65 7.32
C VAL A 35 -11.75 -4.58 8.38
N VAL A 36 -10.68 -3.91 8.78
CA VAL A 36 -10.70 -2.80 9.74
C VAL A 36 -10.40 -1.51 8.98
N SER A 37 -11.38 -0.62 8.85
CA SER A 37 -11.24 0.59 8.03
C SER A 37 -11.29 1.89 8.84
N SER A 38 -10.63 2.92 8.33
CA SER A 38 -10.70 4.28 8.84
C SER A 38 -12.03 4.96 8.46
N TRP A 39 -12.15 6.22 8.86
CA TRP A 39 -13.36 7.05 8.83
C TRP A 39 -13.37 8.08 7.70
N ASN A 40 -12.21 8.40 7.13
CA ASN A 40 -12.05 9.55 6.24
C ASN A 40 -12.69 9.33 4.86
N TYR A 41 -12.77 8.06 4.42
CA TYR A 41 -13.60 7.64 3.29
C TYR A 41 -14.33 6.34 3.66
N PRO A 42 -15.42 6.45 4.45
CA PRO A 42 -15.98 5.32 5.21
C PRO A 42 -16.72 4.29 4.35
N ILE A 43 -16.94 4.59 3.07
CA ILE A 43 -17.49 3.66 2.07
C ILE A 43 -16.36 3.17 1.16
N ALA A 44 -15.62 4.09 0.53
CA ALA A 44 -14.65 3.72 -0.51
C ALA A 44 -13.51 2.84 -0.01
N LEU A 45 -12.95 3.12 1.17
CA LEU A 45 -11.81 2.36 1.71
C LEU A 45 -12.17 0.91 2.03
N PRO A 46 -13.21 0.60 2.82
CA PRO A 46 -13.54 -0.80 3.11
C PRO A 46 -13.94 -1.59 1.85
N MET A 47 -14.56 -0.95 0.84
CA MET A 47 -14.92 -1.63 -0.42
C MET A 47 -13.72 -2.19 -1.17
N ARG A 48 -12.54 -1.57 -1.06
CA ARG A 48 -11.30 -2.08 -1.68
C ARG A 48 -10.81 -3.41 -1.11
N ALA A 49 -11.27 -3.78 0.09
CA ALA A 49 -10.93 -5.05 0.73
C ALA A 49 -12.11 -6.03 0.77
N ILE A 50 -13.32 -5.55 1.07
CA ILE A 50 -14.52 -6.37 1.21
C ILE A 50 -14.84 -7.09 -0.10
N VAL A 51 -14.93 -6.35 -1.20
CA VAL A 51 -15.31 -6.90 -2.51
C VAL A 51 -14.32 -7.98 -2.96
N PRO A 52 -13.00 -7.74 -3.04
CA PRO A 52 -12.07 -8.80 -3.45
C PRO A 52 -12.00 -9.98 -2.48
N ALA A 53 -12.17 -9.78 -1.17
CA ALA A 53 -12.24 -10.90 -0.22
C ALA A 53 -13.40 -11.84 -0.55
N LEU A 54 -14.60 -11.28 -0.78
CA LEU A 54 -15.79 -12.05 -1.18
C LEU A 54 -15.61 -12.72 -2.55
N LEU A 55 -15.05 -12.01 -3.54
CA LEU A 55 -14.81 -12.57 -4.88
C LEU A 55 -13.81 -13.73 -4.88
N ALA A 56 -12.83 -13.69 -3.96
CA ALA A 56 -11.86 -14.76 -3.71
C ALA A 56 -12.44 -15.94 -2.91
N GLY A 57 -13.70 -15.85 -2.44
CA GLY A 57 -14.40 -16.93 -1.73
C GLY A 57 -14.24 -16.92 -0.21
N ASN A 58 -13.85 -15.78 0.37
CA ASN A 58 -13.73 -15.62 1.81
C ASN A 58 -15.03 -15.12 2.45
N CYS A 59 -15.19 -15.38 3.75
CA CYS A 59 -16.10 -14.63 4.60
C CYS A 59 -15.44 -13.32 5.05
N VAL A 60 -16.24 -12.32 5.41
CA VAL A 60 -15.75 -11.01 5.82
C VAL A 60 -16.28 -10.63 7.20
N LEU A 61 -15.36 -10.23 8.07
CA LEU A 61 -15.66 -9.61 9.36
C LEU A 61 -15.29 -8.11 9.29
N PHE A 62 -16.29 -7.27 9.03
CA PHE A 62 -16.09 -5.84 8.82
C PHE A 62 -16.19 -5.08 10.14
N LYS A 63 -15.19 -4.25 10.43
CA LYS A 63 -15.19 -3.36 11.57
C LYS A 63 -14.90 -1.91 11.12
N PRO A 64 -15.93 -1.05 11.03
CA PRO A 64 -15.74 0.36 10.70
C PRO A 64 -15.08 1.13 11.86
N SER A 65 -14.55 2.31 11.54
CA SER A 65 -14.17 3.31 12.53
C SER A 65 -15.39 3.72 13.36
N LYS A 66 -15.23 3.88 14.68
CA LYS A 66 -16.33 4.31 15.58
C LYS A 66 -16.89 5.71 15.21
N GLU A 67 -16.10 6.51 14.52
CA GLU A 67 -16.42 7.87 14.10
C GLU A 67 -17.13 7.92 12.75
N ALA A 68 -17.23 6.78 12.06
CA ALA A 68 -18.09 6.57 10.90
C ALA A 68 -19.02 5.36 11.13
N ALA A 69 -19.38 5.12 12.39
CA ALA A 69 -20.17 3.97 12.85
C ALA A 69 -21.50 3.80 12.11
N LEU A 70 -22.23 4.90 11.87
CA LEU A 70 -23.53 4.86 11.20
C LEU A 70 -23.40 4.49 9.73
N THR A 71 -22.42 5.07 9.03
CA THR A 71 -22.12 4.69 7.64
C THR A 71 -21.69 3.24 7.54
N GLY A 72 -20.86 2.77 8.47
CA GLY A 72 -20.45 1.38 8.55
C GLY A 72 -21.60 0.41 8.85
N ALA A 73 -22.55 0.80 9.71
CA ALA A 73 -23.76 0.02 9.97
C ALA A 73 -24.61 -0.14 8.71
N CYS A 74 -24.89 0.97 8.02
CA CYS A 74 -25.68 0.97 6.79
C CYS A 74 -25.00 0.12 5.69
N LEU A 75 -23.68 0.22 5.55
CA LEU A 75 -22.93 -0.63 4.63
C LEU A 75 -23.06 -2.11 5.01
N GLY A 76 -22.99 -2.42 6.30
CA GLY A 76 -23.17 -3.76 6.85
C GLY A 76 -24.53 -4.36 6.51
N GLU A 77 -25.61 -3.62 6.77
CA GLU A 77 -26.98 -4.02 6.46
C GLU A 77 -27.13 -4.37 4.98
N ILE A 78 -26.59 -3.55 4.08
CA ILE A 78 -26.62 -3.81 2.64
C ILE A 78 -25.95 -5.15 2.29
N PHE A 79 -24.78 -5.46 2.86
CA PHE A 79 -24.12 -6.74 2.58
C PHE A 79 -24.86 -7.93 3.20
N GLU A 80 -25.33 -7.80 4.44
CA GLU A 80 -26.04 -8.87 5.15
C GLU A 80 -27.39 -9.22 4.50
N GLU A 81 -28.09 -8.24 3.93
CA GLU A 81 -29.35 -8.46 3.18
C GLU A 81 -29.16 -9.15 1.84
N ASN A 82 -27.98 -8.97 1.21
CA ASN A 82 -27.72 -9.43 -0.15
C ASN A 82 -26.81 -10.67 -0.23
N LEU A 83 -26.26 -11.13 0.90
CA LEU A 83 -25.36 -12.28 0.98
C LEU A 83 -25.96 -13.41 1.84
N PRO A 84 -25.55 -14.67 1.62
CA PRO A 84 -25.93 -15.76 2.51
C PRO A 84 -25.51 -15.51 3.95
N ALA A 85 -26.33 -15.97 4.90
CA ALA A 85 -26.07 -15.82 6.32
C ALA A 85 -24.67 -16.35 6.70
N GLY A 86 -23.91 -15.54 7.46
CA GLY A 86 -22.56 -15.88 7.92
C GLY A 86 -21.43 -15.60 6.93
N VAL A 87 -21.72 -15.15 5.70
CA VAL A 87 -20.67 -14.74 4.73
C VAL A 87 -20.10 -13.35 5.08
N PHE A 88 -20.92 -12.48 5.65
CA PHE A 88 -20.53 -11.13 6.04
C PHE A 88 -21.10 -10.83 7.44
N ALA A 89 -20.32 -10.14 8.27
CA ALA A 89 -20.78 -9.63 9.54
C ALA A 89 -20.12 -8.29 9.86
N THR A 90 -20.90 -7.35 10.38
CA THR A 90 -20.37 -6.07 10.89
C THR A 90 -20.22 -6.08 12.40
N VAL A 91 -19.07 -5.65 12.91
CA VAL A 91 -18.82 -5.52 14.35
C VAL A 91 -18.36 -4.12 14.69
N GLN A 92 -19.05 -3.49 15.64
CA GLN A 92 -18.75 -2.14 16.10
C GLN A 92 -18.10 -2.14 17.48
N GLY A 93 -17.25 -1.14 17.74
CA GLY A 93 -16.68 -0.91 19.06
C GLY A 93 -15.27 -0.34 19.04
N GLY A 94 -14.67 -0.26 20.22
CA GLY A 94 -13.32 0.30 20.42
C GLY A 94 -12.19 -0.70 20.16
N ARG A 95 -11.07 -0.49 20.85
CA ARG A 95 -9.83 -1.27 20.71
C ARG A 95 -10.00 -2.75 21.04
N ASP A 96 -10.72 -3.07 22.12
CA ASP A 96 -10.89 -4.48 22.55
C ASP A 96 -11.64 -5.29 21.50
N VAL A 97 -12.63 -4.67 20.84
CA VAL A 97 -13.34 -5.26 19.71
C VAL A 97 -12.41 -5.47 18.51
N ILE A 98 -11.50 -4.54 18.20
CA ILE A 98 -10.51 -4.76 17.13
C ILE A 98 -9.67 -6.00 17.44
N ARG A 99 -9.16 -6.12 18.67
CA ARG A 99 -8.33 -7.26 19.06
C ARG A 99 -9.08 -8.58 18.94
N ALA A 100 -10.35 -8.62 19.36
CA ALA A 100 -11.19 -9.79 19.22
C ALA A 100 -11.47 -10.15 17.75
N VAL A 101 -11.77 -9.16 16.91
CA VAL A 101 -11.97 -9.33 15.46
C VAL A 101 -10.72 -9.93 14.82
N VAL A 102 -9.54 -9.38 15.12
CA VAL A 102 -8.27 -9.89 14.59
C VAL A 102 -8.01 -11.31 15.05
N ALA A 103 -8.25 -11.62 16.34
CA ALA A 103 -7.98 -12.95 16.89
C ALA A 103 -8.86 -14.08 16.31
N ASN A 104 -9.95 -13.74 15.63
CA ASN A 104 -10.86 -14.69 15.01
C ASN A 104 -10.82 -14.66 13.48
N ALA A 105 -9.79 -14.04 12.89
CA ALA A 105 -9.63 -13.92 11.44
C ALA A 105 -8.44 -14.74 10.93
N ASN A 106 -8.53 -15.18 9.67
CA ASN A 106 -7.45 -15.83 8.94
C ASN A 106 -6.56 -14.81 8.20
N LYS A 107 -7.04 -13.58 7.99
CA LYS A 107 -6.27 -12.45 7.47
C LYS A 107 -6.81 -11.14 8.03
N LEU A 108 -5.92 -10.17 8.25
CA LEU A 108 -6.30 -8.78 8.55
C LEU A 108 -5.95 -7.85 7.37
N ASN A 109 -6.94 -7.13 6.87
CA ASN A 109 -6.74 -5.91 6.09
C ASN A 109 -7.04 -4.70 6.97
N PHE A 110 -6.01 -3.93 7.30
CA PHE A 110 -6.11 -2.76 8.17
C PHE A 110 -5.82 -1.48 7.41
N ILE A 111 -6.71 -0.49 7.56
CA ILE A 111 -6.57 0.85 7.03
C ILE A 111 -6.72 1.84 8.19
N GLY A 112 -5.68 2.60 8.54
CA GLY A 112 -5.73 3.51 9.69
C GLY A 112 -4.38 4.08 10.12
N SER A 113 -4.28 4.56 11.36
CA SER A 113 -3.06 5.23 11.82
C SER A 113 -1.88 4.26 12.00
N THR A 114 -0.66 4.76 11.77
CA THR A 114 0.58 4.01 11.95
C THR A 114 0.73 3.43 13.37
N SER A 115 0.37 4.20 14.39
CA SER A 115 0.44 3.77 15.79
C SER A 115 -0.48 2.58 16.09
N THR A 116 -1.70 2.60 15.57
CA THR A 116 -2.67 1.51 15.74
C THR A 116 -2.24 0.29 14.92
N GLY A 117 -1.79 0.52 13.68
CA GLY A 117 -1.30 -0.54 12.79
C GLY A 117 -0.15 -1.32 13.41
N ARG A 118 0.89 -0.62 13.91
CA ARG A 118 2.03 -1.26 14.60
C ARG A 118 1.59 -2.11 15.78
N ALA A 119 0.67 -1.61 16.62
CA ALA A 119 0.17 -2.34 17.78
C ALA A 119 -0.58 -3.63 17.40
N LEU A 120 -1.33 -3.62 16.28
CA LEU A 120 -2.03 -4.80 15.78
C LEU A 120 -1.09 -5.75 15.03
N ALA A 121 -0.04 -5.24 14.38
CA ALA A 121 0.96 -6.06 13.72
C ALA A 121 1.67 -7.00 14.69
N HIS A 122 1.93 -6.55 15.93
CA HIS A 122 2.42 -7.42 17.01
C HIS A 122 1.47 -8.58 17.29
N GLN A 123 0.16 -8.32 17.40
CA GLN A 123 -0.84 -9.37 17.62
C GLN A 123 -0.92 -10.34 16.43
N CYS A 124 -0.89 -9.82 15.20
CA CYS A 124 -0.86 -10.66 14.00
C CYS A 124 0.37 -11.56 13.97
N ALA A 125 1.54 -11.05 14.35
CA ALA A 125 2.77 -11.85 14.42
C ALA A 125 2.70 -12.94 15.49
N GLU A 126 2.18 -12.64 16.69
CA GLU A 126 2.00 -13.62 17.77
C GLU A 126 1.09 -14.79 17.35
N GLN A 127 0.09 -14.52 16.50
CA GLN A 127 -0.91 -15.49 16.07
C GLN A 127 -0.64 -16.05 14.66
N MET A 128 0.46 -15.64 14.02
CA MET A 128 0.80 -15.99 12.63
C MET A 128 -0.31 -15.65 11.62
N ILE A 129 -1.04 -14.55 11.84
CA ILE A 129 -2.10 -14.06 10.97
C ILE A 129 -1.49 -13.20 9.86
N PRO A 130 -1.60 -13.60 8.57
CA PRO A 130 -1.25 -12.74 7.44
C PRO A 130 -2.00 -11.40 7.51
N SER A 131 -1.33 -10.31 7.15
CA SER A 131 -1.93 -8.98 7.21
C SER A 131 -1.48 -8.09 6.06
N ALA A 132 -2.32 -7.10 5.74
CA ALA A 132 -2.02 -6.00 4.83
C ALA A 132 -2.36 -4.68 5.54
N TRP A 133 -1.50 -3.68 5.36
CA TRP A 133 -1.51 -2.43 6.11
C TRP A 133 -1.46 -1.24 5.17
N GLU A 134 -2.56 -0.49 5.10
CA GLU A 134 -2.58 0.86 4.54
C GLU A 134 -2.56 1.86 5.70
N LEU A 135 -1.37 2.38 5.99
CA LEU A 135 -1.17 3.34 7.07
C LEU A 135 -0.99 4.76 6.55
N SER A 136 -0.78 5.67 7.48
CA SER A 136 -0.51 7.09 7.24
C SER A 136 0.57 7.35 6.18
N GLY A 137 0.45 8.49 5.52
CA GLY A 137 1.40 9.00 4.52
C GLY A 137 1.85 10.43 4.85
N VAL A 138 2.95 10.87 4.23
CA VAL A 138 3.42 12.26 4.25
C VAL A 138 3.92 12.56 2.83
N ASP A 139 2.97 12.51 1.90
CA ASP A 139 3.27 12.41 0.48
C ASP A 139 3.84 13.71 -0.08
N ALA A 140 4.77 13.56 -1.02
CA ALA A 140 5.47 14.68 -1.63
C ALA A 140 4.96 14.99 -3.04
N ALA A 141 4.86 16.28 -3.35
CA ALA A 141 4.80 16.79 -4.72
C ALA A 141 6.14 17.43 -5.07
N ILE A 142 6.87 16.86 -6.02
CA ILE A 142 8.11 17.41 -6.58
C ILE A 142 7.74 18.23 -7.82
N VAL A 143 7.99 19.54 -7.80
CA VAL A 143 7.64 20.44 -8.91
C VAL A 143 8.90 21.01 -9.54
N LEU A 144 9.13 20.66 -10.82
CA LEU A 144 10.26 21.11 -11.61
C LEU A 144 9.98 22.44 -12.34
N PRO A 145 11.01 23.20 -12.75
CA PRO A 145 10.85 24.52 -13.38
C PRO A 145 10.01 24.53 -14.66
N ASP A 146 10.01 23.43 -15.41
CA ASP A 146 9.34 23.31 -16.69
C ASP A 146 7.87 22.85 -16.57
N CYS A 147 7.35 22.66 -15.36
CA CYS A 147 5.99 22.17 -15.14
C CYS A 147 4.94 23.03 -15.87
N ASP A 148 3.77 22.44 -16.12
CA ASP A 148 2.61 23.24 -16.49
C ASP A 148 2.10 24.00 -15.26
N LEU A 149 2.46 25.28 -15.16
CA LEU A 149 2.24 26.09 -13.96
C LEU A 149 0.78 26.08 -13.48
N GLU A 150 -0.18 26.36 -14.36
CA GLU A 150 -1.60 26.42 -14.00
C GLU A 150 -2.12 25.06 -13.56
N ARG A 151 -1.86 24.03 -14.38
CA ARG A 151 -2.31 22.67 -14.07
C ARG A 151 -1.70 22.17 -12.76
N THR A 152 -0.43 22.48 -12.52
CA THR A 152 0.31 22.03 -11.33
C THR A 152 -0.20 22.71 -10.08
N VAL A 153 -0.47 24.02 -10.11
CA VAL A 153 -1.07 24.74 -8.98
C VAL A 153 -2.43 24.14 -8.61
N HIS A 154 -3.32 23.94 -9.59
CA HIS A 154 -4.63 23.32 -9.32
C HIS A 154 -4.50 21.89 -8.74
N GLY A 155 -3.60 21.09 -9.30
CA GLY A 155 -3.35 19.73 -8.82
C GLY A 155 -2.80 19.68 -7.40
N VAL A 156 -1.86 20.57 -7.07
CA VAL A 156 -1.27 20.67 -5.72
C VAL A 156 -2.30 21.16 -4.71
N VAL A 157 -3.09 22.18 -5.03
CA VAL A 157 -4.16 22.70 -4.14
C VAL A 157 -5.19 21.61 -3.87
N TRP A 158 -5.67 20.92 -4.90
CA TRP A 158 -6.63 19.83 -4.71
C TRP A 158 -6.02 18.69 -3.88
N GLY A 159 -4.81 18.26 -4.20
CA GLY A 159 -4.14 17.15 -3.53
C GLY A 159 -3.82 17.43 -2.05
N ALA A 160 -3.58 18.68 -1.68
CA ALA A 160 -3.31 19.08 -0.29
C ALA A 160 -4.58 19.31 0.54
N PHE A 161 -5.66 19.82 -0.06
CA PHE A 161 -6.81 20.34 0.70
C PHE A 161 -8.12 19.56 0.49
N THR A 162 -8.18 18.60 -0.45
CA THR A 162 -9.34 17.72 -0.58
C THR A 162 -9.63 16.98 0.72
N ASN A 163 -10.91 16.85 1.09
CA ASN A 163 -11.33 16.32 2.39
C ASN A 163 -10.70 17.03 3.60
N ALA A 164 -10.35 18.32 3.46
CA ALA A 164 -9.58 19.09 4.44
C ALA A 164 -8.23 18.46 4.79
N GLY A 165 -7.55 17.85 3.82
CA GLY A 165 -6.27 17.16 4.00
C GLY A 165 -6.37 15.85 4.80
N GLN A 166 -7.58 15.39 5.12
CA GLN A 166 -7.82 14.14 5.85
C GLN A 166 -7.78 12.95 4.88
N ASN A 167 -6.64 12.77 4.23
CA ASN A 167 -6.38 11.76 3.21
C ASN A 167 -4.96 11.22 3.40
N CYS A 168 -4.79 9.90 3.47
CA CYS A 168 -3.46 9.29 3.62
C CYS A 168 -2.54 9.60 2.43
N ALA A 169 -3.13 9.86 1.26
CA ALA A 169 -2.41 10.29 0.07
C ALA A 169 -2.48 11.81 -0.17
N SER A 170 -2.74 12.60 0.88
CA SER A 170 -2.70 14.06 0.80
C SER A 170 -1.29 14.54 0.48
N ILE A 171 -1.16 15.58 -0.35
CA ILE A 171 0.13 16.26 -0.51
C ILE A 171 0.41 17.01 0.80
N GLU A 172 1.26 16.43 1.64
CA GLU A 172 1.69 17.04 2.89
C GLU A 172 3.06 17.71 2.77
N ARG A 173 3.75 17.57 1.62
CA ARG A 173 5.02 18.26 1.35
C ARG A 173 5.07 18.73 -0.10
N LEU A 174 5.20 20.03 -0.33
CA LEU A 174 5.53 20.57 -1.64
C LEU A 174 7.04 20.80 -1.73
N LEU A 175 7.74 19.97 -2.49
CA LEU A 175 9.13 20.17 -2.88
C LEU A 175 9.12 21.00 -4.17
N LEU A 176 9.50 22.28 -4.09
CA LEU A 176 9.38 23.24 -5.19
C LEU A 176 10.76 23.71 -5.63
N HIS A 177 11.07 23.61 -6.92
CA HIS A 177 12.35 24.09 -7.44
C HIS A 177 12.47 25.61 -7.22
N ARG A 178 13.62 26.06 -6.70
CA ARG A 178 13.86 27.45 -6.29
C ARG A 178 13.53 28.47 -7.37
N ASP A 179 13.98 28.23 -8.61
CA ASP A 179 13.76 29.11 -9.75
C ASP A 179 12.27 29.34 -10.10
N LEU A 180 11.40 28.40 -9.74
CA LEU A 180 9.97 28.49 -10.02
C LEU A 180 9.20 29.22 -8.91
N ALA A 181 9.76 29.31 -7.70
CA ALA A 181 9.08 29.84 -6.53
C ALA A 181 8.46 31.25 -6.72
N PRO A 182 9.13 32.23 -7.38
CA PRO A 182 8.55 33.55 -7.61
C PRO A 182 7.26 33.53 -8.45
N ALA A 183 7.12 32.58 -9.38
CA ALA A 183 5.95 32.45 -10.24
C ALA A 183 4.86 31.54 -9.63
N PHE A 184 5.27 30.52 -8.87
CA PHE A 184 4.36 29.49 -8.35
C PHE A 184 3.66 29.90 -7.05
N LEU A 185 4.41 30.42 -6.07
CA LEU A 185 3.87 30.70 -4.74
C LEU A 185 2.70 31.70 -4.75
N PRO A 186 2.74 32.82 -5.51
CA PRO A 186 1.60 33.73 -5.57
C PRO A 186 0.31 33.07 -6.07
N ARG A 187 0.41 32.23 -7.11
CA ARG A 187 -0.73 31.50 -7.69
C ARG A 187 -1.24 30.41 -6.77
N LEU A 188 -0.34 29.71 -6.08
CA LEU A 188 -0.69 28.74 -5.05
C LEU A 188 -1.51 29.41 -3.95
N VAL A 189 -1.05 30.55 -3.43
CA VAL A 189 -1.75 31.32 -2.39
C VAL A 189 -3.11 31.81 -2.88
N GLU A 190 -3.18 32.40 -4.07
CA GLU A 190 -4.44 32.87 -4.67
C GLU A 190 -5.47 31.74 -4.79
N ASN A 191 -5.08 30.59 -5.34
CA ASN A 191 -5.96 29.43 -5.47
C ASN A 191 -6.36 28.84 -4.12
N THR A 192 -5.47 28.86 -3.14
CA THR A 192 -5.77 28.37 -1.78
C THR A 192 -6.78 29.28 -1.08
N LEU A 193 -6.63 30.60 -1.20
CA LEU A 193 -7.56 31.58 -0.63
C LEU A 193 -8.93 31.58 -1.31
N ALA A 194 -9.02 31.07 -2.54
CA ALA A 194 -10.27 30.93 -3.26
C ALA A 194 -11.14 29.75 -2.78
N LEU A 195 -10.59 28.82 -1.98
CA LEU A 195 -11.33 27.67 -1.45
C LEU A 195 -12.40 28.11 -0.44
N ARG A 196 -13.62 27.59 -0.60
CA ARG A 196 -14.74 27.89 0.29
C ARG A 196 -14.91 26.81 1.34
N LEU A 197 -14.88 27.21 2.61
CA LEU A 197 -15.15 26.31 3.73
C LEU A 197 -16.61 25.84 3.71
N GLY A 198 -16.82 24.56 3.98
CA GLY A 198 -18.13 23.90 3.96
C GLY A 198 -18.61 23.48 2.56
N GLU A 199 -17.95 23.92 1.50
CA GLU A 199 -18.23 23.50 0.11
C GLU A 199 -17.03 22.76 -0.49
N ASP A 200 -15.88 23.42 -0.56
CA ASP A 200 -14.64 22.85 -1.11
C ASP A 200 -13.82 22.13 -0.02
N VAL A 201 -13.82 22.69 1.20
CA VAL A 201 -13.06 22.17 2.36
C VAL A 201 -13.97 22.00 3.58
N GLY A 202 -14.15 20.75 4.02
CA GLY A 202 -14.96 20.40 5.19
C GLY A 202 -14.28 20.70 6.53
N PRO A 203 -14.96 20.43 7.66
CA PRO A 203 -14.34 20.52 8.97
C PRO A 203 -13.38 19.35 9.19
N LEU A 204 -12.42 19.54 10.10
CA LEU A 204 -11.69 18.42 10.68
C LEU A 204 -12.64 17.54 11.49
N ARG A 205 -12.32 16.26 11.56
CA ARG A 205 -13.18 15.24 12.17
C ARG A 205 -13.40 15.44 13.67
N SER A 206 -12.43 16.00 14.39
CA SER A 206 -12.50 16.13 15.85
C SER A 206 -11.66 17.30 16.35
N LYS A 207 -11.93 17.71 17.60
CA LYS A 207 -11.07 18.69 18.30
C LYS A 207 -9.63 18.21 18.43
N ALA A 208 -9.40 16.93 18.69
CA ALA A 208 -8.03 16.38 18.76
C ALA A 208 -7.27 16.50 17.43
N GLN A 209 -7.96 16.35 16.29
CA GLN A 209 -7.34 16.58 14.98
C GLN A 209 -7.04 18.06 14.77
N LEU A 210 -7.97 18.94 15.14
CA LEU A 210 -7.75 20.39 15.11
C LEU A 210 -6.55 20.81 15.96
N ASP A 211 -6.42 20.26 17.19
CA ASP A 211 -5.30 20.51 18.08
C ASP A 211 -3.96 20.06 17.49
N THR A 212 -3.96 18.93 16.76
CA THR A 212 -2.77 18.41 16.06
C THR A 212 -2.34 19.37 14.95
N VAL A 213 -3.28 19.81 14.12
CA VAL A 213 -3.01 20.79 13.05
C VAL A 213 -2.49 22.11 13.63
N GLU A 214 -3.13 22.64 14.68
CA GLU A 214 -2.68 23.84 15.38
C GLU A 214 -1.25 23.69 15.94
N ALA A 215 -0.93 22.53 16.51
CA ALA A 215 0.39 22.24 17.04
C ALA A 215 1.47 22.17 15.94
N HIS A 216 1.18 21.53 14.81
CA HIS A 216 2.12 21.41 13.68
C HIS A 216 2.39 22.77 13.04
N VAL A 217 1.36 23.60 12.85
CA VAL A 217 1.52 24.97 12.33
C VAL A 217 2.32 25.83 13.31
N ARG A 218 2.05 25.73 14.62
CA ARG A 218 2.82 26.46 15.64
C ARG A 218 4.29 26.05 15.64
N ASP A 219 4.60 24.75 15.64
CA ASP A 219 5.99 24.25 15.57
C ASP A 219 6.71 24.77 14.32
N ALA A 220 6.04 24.75 13.16
CA ALA A 220 6.60 25.30 11.93
C ALA A 220 6.94 26.80 12.07
N VAL A 221 6.04 27.62 12.64
CA VAL A 221 6.28 29.05 12.85
C VAL A 221 7.40 29.30 13.86
N GLU A 222 7.45 28.55 14.97
CA GLU A 222 8.53 28.62 15.96
C GLU A 222 9.90 28.27 15.36
N ARG A 223 9.92 27.41 14.34
CA ARG A 223 11.11 27.06 13.54
C ARG A 223 11.43 28.05 12.42
N GLY A 224 10.65 29.11 12.27
CA GLY A 224 10.90 30.18 11.29
C GLY A 224 10.17 30.00 9.95
N ALA A 225 9.16 29.13 9.87
CA ALA A 225 8.30 29.06 8.70
C ALA A 225 7.52 30.36 8.52
N LYS A 226 7.38 30.79 7.26
CA LYS A 226 6.54 31.92 6.89
C LYS A 226 5.15 31.40 6.51
N VAL A 227 4.13 31.85 7.22
CA VAL A 227 2.73 31.62 6.83
C VAL A 227 2.42 32.49 5.61
N LEU A 228 2.17 31.86 4.46
CA LEU A 228 1.81 32.57 3.22
C LEU A 228 0.31 32.89 3.15
N CYS A 229 -0.53 32.00 3.67
CA CYS A 229 -1.96 32.19 3.89
C CYS A 229 -2.50 31.21 4.94
N GLY A 230 -3.70 31.49 5.47
CA GLY A 230 -4.34 30.65 6.49
C GLY A 230 -3.67 30.74 7.86
N GLY A 231 -3.53 29.59 8.51
CA GLY A 231 -2.74 29.39 9.73
C GLY A 231 -3.52 29.49 11.04
N ARG A 232 -4.86 29.39 11.01
CA ARG A 232 -5.70 29.50 12.20
C ARG A 232 -7.00 28.69 12.10
N ALA A 233 -7.51 28.29 13.26
CA ALA A 233 -8.87 27.81 13.40
C ALA A 233 -9.87 28.95 13.17
N THR A 234 -11.04 28.64 12.59
CA THR A 234 -12.05 29.67 12.29
C THR A 234 -12.91 30.06 13.51
N GLY A 235 -12.79 29.31 14.61
CA GLY A 235 -13.65 29.44 15.79
C GLY A 235 -15.07 28.87 15.61
N THR A 236 -15.42 28.40 14.41
CA THR A 236 -16.70 27.74 14.13
C THR A 236 -16.47 26.26 13.84
N GLY A 237 -17.14 25.37 14.56
CA GLY A 237 -16.94 23.91 14.40
C GLY A 237 -15.46 23.52 14.56
N PHE A 238 -15.03 22.50 13.81
CA PHE A 238 -13.62 22.09 13.73
C PHE A 238 -12.97 22.51 12.42
N TYR A 239 -13.36 23.66 11.89
CA TYR A 239 -12.77 24.19 10.67
C TYR A 239 -11.41 24.84 10.94
N TYR A 240 -10.47 24.59 10.04
CA TYR A 240 -9.15 25.21 10.00
C TYR A 240 -8.92 25.80 8.62
N GLU A 241 -8.36 27.00 8.53
CA GLU A 241 -8.11 27.65 7.24
C GLU A 241 -7.08 26.86 6.42
N PRO A 242 -7.30 26.61 5.11
CA PRO A 242 -6.27 26.08 4.22
C PRO A 242 -4.99 26.89 4.32
N THR A 243 -3.90 26.23 4.71
CA THR A 243 -2.69 26.91 5.17
C THR A 243 -1.50 26.52 4.29
N VAL A 244 -0.79 27.53 3.76
CA VAL A 244 0.47 27.32 3.04
C VAL A 244 1.61 27.89 3.88
N LEU A 245 2.61 27.06 4.17
CA LEU A 245 3.78 27.42 4.97
C LEU A 245 5.03 27.35 4.11
N GLN A 246 5.80 28.43 4.00
CA GLN A 246 7.13 28.36 3.41
C GLN A 246 8.16 28.00 4.49
N MET A 247 8.73 26.81 4.41
CA MET A 247 9.65 26.28 5.42
C MET A 247 11.08 26.75 5.15
N PRO A 248 11.88 27.08 6.20
CA PRO A 248 13.29 27.41 6.05
C PRO A 248 14.18 26.18 5.85
N SER A 249 13.71 25.00 6.25
CA SER A 249 14.41 23.72 6.20
C SER A 249 13.41 22.56 6.01
N HIS A 250 13.93 21.37 5.71
CA HIS A 250 13.14 20.13 5.62
C HIS A 250 13.09 19.43 6.99
N ASP A 251 12.58 20.14 7.99
CA ASP A 251 12.39 19.60 9.34
C ASP A 251 11.10 20.14 9.98
N GLY A 252 10.80 19.66 11.19
CA GLY A 252 9.62 20.05 11.95
C GLY A 252 8.41 19.14 11.72
N LEU A 253 7.44 19.24 12.62
CA LEU A 253 6.30 18.31 12.68
C LEU A 253 5.49 18.29 11.38
N ALA A 254 5.28 19.46 10.78
CA ALA A 254 4.55 19.59 9.50
C ALA A 254 5.24 18.86 8.32
N ILE A 255 6.55 18.59 8.40
CA ILE A 255 7.31 17.86 7.37
C ILE A 255 7.51 16.39 7.74
N THR A 256 7.69 16.05 9.02
CA THR A 256 8.13 14.71 9.45
C THR A 256 7.00 13.83 9.97
N GLU A 257 5.89 14.41 10.43
CA GLU A 257 4.74 13.70 10.97
C GLU A 257 3.50 13.93 10.10
N GLU A 258 2.60 12.94 10.06
CA GLU A 258 1.32 13.10 9.37
C GLU A 258 0.49 14.16 10.09
N THR A 259 0.14 15.22 9.38
CA THR A 259 -0.69 16.30 9.89
C THR A 259 -2.18 15.97 9.73
N PHE A 260 -2.55 15.27 8.65
CA PHE A 260 -3.93 14.86 8.35
C PHE A 260 -4.93 16.03 8.44
N GLY A 261 -4.53 17.17 7.88
CA GLY A 261 -5.25 18.42 7.95
C GLY A 261 -4.89 19.37 6.80
N PRO A 262 -5.57 20.51 6.67
CA PRO A 262 -5.48 21.36 5.48
C PRO A 262 -4.24 22.27 5.53
N THR A 263 -3.05 21.66 5.55
CA THR A 263 -1.75 22.34 5.61
C THR A 263 -0.85 21.88 4.48
N LEU A 264 -0.12 22.81 3.87
CA LEU A 264 0.84 22.54 2.80
C LEU A 264 2.17 23.26 3.10
N PRO A 265 3.13 22.60 3.76
CA PRO A 265 4.48 23.09 3.88
C PRO A 265 5.23 22.98 2.54
N VAL A 266 5.94 24.04 2.20
CA VAL A 266 6.72 24.20 0.97
C VAL A 266 8.20 24.26 1.32
N VAL A 267 8.98 23.36 0.75
CA VAL A 267 10.42 23.30 0.88
C VAL A 267 11.04 23.55 -0.50
N LEU A 268 11.99 24.48 -0.57
CA LEU A 268 12.69 24.77 -1.81
C LEU A 268 13.88 23.81 -1.99
N PHE A 269 14.13 23.39 -3.23
CA PHE A 269 15.30 22.61 -3.61
C PHE A 269 15.97 23.19 -4.87
N ASP A 270 17.21 22.80 -5.11
CA ASP A 270 18.05 23.33 -6.19
C ASP A 270 18.40 22.30 -7.28
N THR A 271 18.38 21.00 -6.95
CA THR A 271 18.72 19.91 -7.90
C THR A 271 17.74 18.76 -7.85
N VAL A 272 17.66 17.98 -8.93
CA VAL A 272 16.78 16.79 -8.99
C VAL A 272 17.22 15.74 -7.96
N GLU A 273 18.52 15.55 -7.80
CA GLU A 273 19.10 14.63 -6.83
C GLU A 273 18.73 15.01 -5.39
N GLU A 274 18.71 16.31 -5.09
CA GLU A 274 18.21 16.81 -3.82
C GLU A 274 16.72 16.54 -3.65
N ALA A 275 15.89 16.78 -4.67
CA ALA A 275 14.44 16.53 -4.58
C ALA A 275 14.13 15.06 -4.29
N ILE A 276 14.83 14.13 -4.96
CA ILE A 276 14.71 12.68 -4.71
C ILE A 276 15.11 12.37 -3.26
N ARG A 277 16.25 12.88 -2.80
CA ARG A 277 16.71 12.69 -1.42
C ARG A 277 15.69 13.21 -0.40
N LEU A 278 15.18 14.42 -0.58
CA LEU A 278 14.18 15.02 0.32
C LEU A 278 12.85 14.26 0.32
N CYS A 279 12.42 13.74 -0.84
CA CYS A 279 11.25 12.90 -0.92
C CYS A 279 11.44 11.60 -0.11
N ASN A 280 12.57 10.91 -0.34
CA ASN A 280 12.88 9.61 0.24
C ASN A 280 13.28 9.65 1.73
N ASP A 281 13.70 10.80 2.25
CA ASP A 281 14.05 10.97 3.67
C ASP A 281 12.84 10.85 4.62
N ALA A 282 11.61 10.88 4.09
CA ALA A 282 10.42 10.64 4.90
C ALA A 282 10.37 9.21 5.45
N ALA A 283 9.90 9.08 6.70
CA ALA A 283 9.63 7.80 7.33
C ALA A 283 8.47 7.02 6.66
N TYR A 284 7.73 7.68 5.77
CA TYR A 284 6.54 7.19 5.07
C TYR A 284 6.82 7.09 3.56
N GLY A 285 6.01 6.29 2.87
CA GLY A 285 6.16 6.08 1.43
C GLY A 285 4.89 5.53 0.80
N LEU A 286 3.77 6.27 0.92
CA LEU A 286 2.52 5.90 0.25
C LEU A 286 2.57 6.31 -1.21
N THR A 287 2.46 7.62 -1.48
CA THR A 287 2.52 8.17 -2.84
C THR A 287 3.50 9.33 -2.98
N ALA A 288 3.89 9.60 -4.22
CA ALA A 288 4.55 10.86 -4.58
C ALA A 288 4.20 11.25 -6.02
N GLY A 289 4.18 12.56 -6.29
CA GLY A 289 3.91 13.11 -7.62
C GLY A 289 5.07 13.96 -8.12
N VAL A 290 5.52 13.75 -9.36
CA VAL A 290 6.53 14.57 -10.05
C VAL A 290 5.85 15.41 -11.13
N TRP A 291 6.07 16.72 -11.13
CA TRP A 291 5.39 17.66 -12.03
C TRP A 291 6.40 18.33 -12.95
N THR A 292 6.31 18.01 -14.25
CA THR A 292 7.27 18.40 -15.29
C THR A 292 6.67 18.20 -16.69
N ARG A 293 7.10 18.98 -17.69
CA ARG A 293 6.72 18.73 -19.09
C ARG A 293 7.61 17.67 -19.75
N ASP A 294 8.83 17.49 -19.27
CA ASP A 294 9.70 16.38 -19.66
C ASP A 294 9.23 15.06 -19.00
N LEU A 295 8.37 14.33 -19.70
CA LEU A 295 7.83 13.05 -19.22
C LEU A 295 8.92 12.00 -18.98
N ALA A 296 9.98 11.99 -19.78
CA ALA A 296 11.06 11.02 -19.62
C ALA A 296 11.86 11.32 -18.34
N LEU A 297 12.10 12.60 -18.03
CA LEU A 297 12.67 13.00 -16.75
C LEU A 297 11.74 12.65 -15.58
N GLY A 298 10.45 12.96 -15.71
CA GLY A 298 9.44 12.64 -14.70
C GLY A 298 9.40 11.15 -14.35
N GLU A 299 9.42 10.28 -15.36
CA GLU A 299 9.46 8.82 -15.19
C GLU A 299 10.76 8.34 -14.53
N ARG A 300 11.92 8.91 -14.90
CA ARG A 300 13.19 8.60 -14.23
C ARG A 300 13.16 8.95 -12.76
N ILE A 301 12.73 10.16 -12.42
CA ILE A 301 12.62 10.60 -11.02
C ILE A 301 11.65 9.69 -10.26
N ALA A 302 10.46 9.46 -10.82
CA ALA A 302 9.44 8.61 -10.21
C ALA A 302 9.92 7.19 -9.90
N ALA A 303 10.78 6.61 -10.77
CA ALA A 303 11.35 5.29 -10.56
C ALA A 303 12.39 5.23 -9.42
N GLU A 304 12.95 6.38 -9.00
CA GLU A 304 13.92 6.49 -7.91
C GLU A 304 13.26 6.82 -6.55
N LEU A 305 11.94 7.03 -6.52
CA LEU A 305 11.20 7.36 -5.30
C LEU A 305 10.86 6.09 -4.50
N ASP A 306 11.13 6.11 -3.21
CA ASP A 306 10.80 5.04 -2.27
C ASP A 306 9.32 5.14 -1.82
N VAL A 307 8.40 4.97 -2.77
CA VAL A 307 6.95 5.02 -2.53
C VAL A 307 6.25 3.83 -3.18
N GLY A 308 5.07 3.45 -2.67
CA GLY A 308 4.28 2.39 -3.30
C GLY A 308 3.56 2.85 -4.59
N VAL A 309 3.28 4.15 -4.72
CA VAL A 309 2.60 4.73 -5.88
C VAL A 309 3.28 6.02 -6.32
N ALA A 310 4.02 5.98 -7.43
CA ALA A 310 4.60 7.17 -8.04
C ALA A 310 3.74 7.67 -9.22
N MET A 311 3.61 8.98 -9.37
CA MET A 311 2.82 9.63 -10.42
C MET A 311 3.63 10.71 -11.12
N VAL A 312 3.34 10.94 -12.40
CA VAL A 312 3.86 12.09 -13.16
C VAL A 312 2.68 12.98 -13.55
N ASN A 313 2.75 14.27 -13.23
CA ASN A 313 1.73 15.30 -13.49
C ASN A 313 0.35 15.03 -12.88
N ASN A 314 0.33 14.36 -11.73
CA ASN A 314 -0.88 14.11 -10.95
C ASN A 314 -0.56 13.76 -9.48
N ALA A 315 -1.59 13.74 -8.63
CA ALA A 315 -1.50 13.33 -7.23
C ALA A 315 -2.80 12.63 -6.77
N SER A 316 -2.69 11.71 -5.80
CA SER A 316 -3.76 11.03 -5.04
C SER A 316 -4.84 10.26 -5.83
N PHE A 317 -4.99 10.44 -7.14
CA PHE A 317 -6.15 9.98 -7.90
C PHE A 317 -6.17 8.47 -8.18
N THR A 318 -4.99 7.82 -8.22
CA THR A 318 -4.85 6.39 -8.56
C THR A 318 -5.57 5.48 -7.57
N ALA A 319 -5.87 5.96 -6.37
CA ALA A 319 -6.72 5.29 -5.40
C ALA A 319 -8.12 4.96 -5.98
N ALA A 320 -8.61 5.77 -6.92
CA ALA A 320 -9.88 5.58 -7.61
C ALA A 320 -9.78 4.66 -8.85
N MET A 321 -8.60 4.16 -9.20
CA MET A 321 -8.39 3.26 -10.33
C MET A 321 -8.34 1.80 -9.86
N PRO A 322 -9.39 0.98 -10.10
CA PRO A 322 -9.42 -0.40 -9.63
C PRO A 322 -8.31 -1.28 -10.22
N GLN A 323 -7.72 -0.90 -11.36
CA GLN A 323 -6.67 -1.65 -12.04
C GLN A 323 -5.27 -1.37 -11.47
N ALA A 324 -5.07 -0.20 -10.86
CA ALA A 324 -3.80 0.21 -10.29
C ALA A 324 -3.59 -0.46 -8.93
N THR A 325 -2.36 -0.87 -8.64
CA THR A 325 -2.00 -1.30 -7.28
C THR A 325 -2.03 -0.10 -6.35
N TRP A 326 -2.45 -0.34 -5.12
CA TRP A 326 -2.42 0.65 -4.06
C TRP A 326 -1.82 0.01 -2.80
N GLY A 327 -0.96 0.75 -2.12
CA GLY A 327 -0.14 0.26 -1.02
C GLY A 327 1.08 1.15 -0.85
N GLY A 328 1.77 1.02 0.27
CA GLY A 328 2.96 1.82 0.57
C GLY A 328 4.16 0.96 0.96
N VAL A 329 5.24 1.65 1.30
CA VAL A 329 6.46 1.09 1.87
C VAL A 329 6.86 1.84 3.15
N LYS A 330 7.94 1.43 3.81
CA LYS A 330 8.45 2.07 5.04
C LYS A 330 7.39 2.08 6.15
N GLY A 331 7.19 3.21 6.83
CA GLY A 331 6.22 3.38 7.90
C GLY A 331 4.75 3.33 7.45
N THR A 332 4.48 3.41 6.15
CA THR A 332 3.13 3.37 5.57
C THR A 332 2.53 1.96 5.52
N GLY A 333 3.34 0.91 5.72
CA GLY A 333 2.87 -0.47 5.77
C GLY A 333 3.30 -1.29 4.56
N TYR A 334 2.55 -2.35 4.27
CA TYR A 334 2.85 -3.34 3.24
C TYR A 334 1.59 -4.11 2.83
N GLY A 335 1.71 -4.88 1.74
CA GLY A 335 0.59 -5.56 1.10
C GLY A 335 -0.03 -4.69 0.00
N VAL A 336 -0.90 -5.29 -0.80
CA VAL A 336 -1.50 -4.63 -1.96
C VAL A 336 -3.02 -4.61 -1.82
N THR A 337 -3.62 -3.45 -2.05
CA THR A 337 -5.04 -3.29 -2.35
C THR A 337 -5.23 -2.80 -3.79
N ASN A 338 -6.47 -2.90 -4.28
CA ASN A 338 -6.80 -2.76 -5.69
C ASN A 338 -6.02 -3.72 -6.61
N SER A 339 -6.18 -3.52 -7.92
CA SER A 339 -5.63 -4.35 -8.99
C SER A 339 -6.12 -5.80 -8.94
N LYS A 340 -5.55 -6.65 -9.80
CA LYS A 340 -5.72 -8.10 -9.70
C LYS A 340 -4.95 -8.70 -8.51
N TYR A 341 -3.92 -8.01 -8.03
CA TYR A 341 -3.02 -8.51 -7.00
C TYR A 341 -3.68 -8.65 -5.62
N ILE A 342 -4.65 -7.80 -5.28
CA ILE A 342 -5.46 -7.97 -4.06
C ILE A 342 -6.19 -9.33 -4.03
N LEU A 343 -6.53 -9.93 -5.16
CA LEU A 343 -7.15 -11.26 -5.17
C LEU A 343 -6.18 -12.34 -4.70
N HIS A 344 -4.90 -12.25 -5.08
CA HIS A 344 -3.87 -13.17 -4.59
C HIS A 344 -3.61 -12.95 -3.09
N GLU A 345 -3.60 -11.69 -2.62
CA GLU A 345 -3.53 -11.35 -1.19
C GLU A 345 -4.65 -11.98 -0.35
N MET A 346 -5.79 -12.30 -0.97
CA MET A 346 -6.97 -12.91 -0.34
C MET A 346 -7.01 -14.44 -0.46
N THR A 347 -5.93 -15.06 -0.91
CA THR A 347 -5.83 -16.52 -1.10
C THR A 347 -4.50 -17.08 -0.61
N HIS A 348 -4.47 -18.38 -0.35
CA HIS A 348 -3.25 -19.13 -0.13
C HIS A 348 -2.87 -19.91 -1.41
N PRO A 349 -1.68 -19.69 -1.98
CA PRO A 349 -1.19 -20.50 -3.10
C PRO A 349 -0.77 -21.89 -2.62
N LYS A 350 -1.36 -22.93 -3.21
CA LYS A 350 -1.13 -24.34 -2.90
C LYS A 350 -0.69 -25.10 -4.12
N THR A 351 0.49 -25.72 -4.03
CA THR A 351 0.97 -26.59 -5.12
C THR A 351 0.31 -27.97 -5.01
N LEU A 352 -0.40 -28.37 -6.05
CA LEU A 352 -0.84 -29.74 -6.26
C LEU A 352 0.08 -30.42 -7.27
N LEU A 353 0.84 -31.41 -6.83
CA LEU A 353 1.62 -32.29 -7.71
C LEU A 353 0.97 -33.66 -7.79
N VAL A 354 0.75 -34.14 -9.01
CA VAL A 354 0.25 -35.47 -9.29
C VAL A 354 1.38 -36.27 -9.92
N ASP A 355 1.77 -37.36 -9.25
CA ASP A 355 2.72 -38.33 -9.75
C ASP A 355 1.98 -39.60 -10.20
N ALA A 356 2.02 -39.89 -11.50
CA ALA A 356 1.41 -41.08 -12.08
C ALA A 356 2.42 -42.21 -12.33
N ASN A 357 3.62 -42.15 -11.73
CA ASN A 357 4.54 -43.29 -11.74
C ASN A 357 4.03 -44.43 -10.86
N SER A 358 4.17 -45.66 -11.37
CA SER A 358 3.99 -46.88 -10.58
C SER A 358 5.31 -47.38 -9.98
N ALA A 359 6.44 -46.94 -10.55
CA ALA A 359 7.76 -47.26 -10.04
C ALA A 359 8.09 -46.38 -8.83
N ARG A 360 8.88 -46.93 -7.92
CA ARG A 360 9.46 -46.16 -6.81
C ARG A 360 10.40 -45.09 -7.34
N GLU A 361 10.49 -43.97 -6.63
CA GLU A 361 11.54 -42.99 -6.87
C GLU A 361 12.91 -43.59 -6.55
N LEU A 362 13.94 -43.05 -7.20
CA LEU A 362 15.30 -43.55 -7.04
C LEU A 362 15.80 -43.43 -5.59
N TRP A 363 15.38 -42.40 -4.87
CA TRP A 363 15.72 -42.16 -3.47
C TRP A 363 14.75 -42.81 -2.48
N TRP A 364 13.77 -43.58 -2.94
CA TRP A 364 12.90 -44.36 -2.06
C TRP A 364 13.54 -45.69 -1.68
N TYR A 365 13.30 -46.11 -0.44
CA TYR A 365 13.83 -47.37 0.07
C TYR A 365 13.24 -48.60 -0.68
N PRO A 366 13.96 -49.73 -0.70
CA PRO A 366 15.35 -49.88 -0.25
C PRO A 366 16.35 -49.26 -1.23
N TYR A 367 17.38 -48.63 -0.69
CA TYR A 367 18.51 -48.16 -1.48
C TYR A 367 19.19 -49.34 -2.17
N ASN A 368 19.57 -49.13 -3.42
CA ASN A 368 20.19 -50.14 -4.26
C ASN A 368 21.48 -49.59 -4.86
N ASP A 369 22.25 -50.48 -5.49
CA ASP A 369 23.53 -50.11 -6.11
C ASP A 369 23.39 -49.09 -7.23
N ARG A 370 22.20 -48.93 -7.84
CA ARG A 370 21.96 -47.89 -8.85
C ARG A 370 21.96 -46.50 -8.23
N LEU A 371 21.29 -46.30 -7.09
CA LEU A 371 21.31 -45.03 -6.37
C LEU A 371 22.74 -44.71 -5.92
N ARG A 372 23.46 -45.70 -5.36
CA ARG A 372 24.86 -45.54 -4.94
C ARG A 372 25.76 -45.14 -6.10
N SER A 373 25.68 -45.85 -7.23
CA SER A 373 26.45 -45.56 -8.44
C SER A 373 26.15 -44.17 -9.02
N LEU A 374 24.89 -43.73 -8.97
CA LEU A 374 24.53 -42.38 -9.41
C LEU A 374 25.10 -41.31 -8.47
N LEU A 375 25.00 -41.51 -7.16
CA LEU A 375 25.56 -40.58 -6.17
C LEU A 375 27.09 -40.50 -6.30
N ASP A 376 27.77 -41.63 -6.45
CA ASP A 376 29.22 -41.68 -6.67
C ASP A 376 29.62 -40.93 -7.95
N ALA A 377 28.84 -41.09 -9.04
CA ALA A 377 29.08 -40.37 -10.28
C ALA A 377 28.86 -38.86 -10.16
N LEU A 378 27.85 -38.42 -9.40
CA LEU A 378 27.60 -37.00 -9.12
C LEU A 378 28.72 -36.40 -8.24
N ILE A 379 29.21 -37.16 -7.26
CA ILE A 379 30.34 -36.76 -6.42
C ILE A 379 31.61 -36.63 -7.25
N ASP A 380 31.92 -37.62 -8.10
CA ASP A 380 33.11 -37.59 -8.98
C ASP A 380 33.01 -36.45 -10.01
N ALA A 381 31.82 -36.15 -10.53
CA ALA A 381 31.59 -35.02 -11.43
C ALA A 381 31.84 -33.66 -10.75
N ASN A 382 31.28 -33.44 -9.54
CA ASN A 382 31.54 -32.22 -8.76
C ASN A 382 32.99 -32.09 -8.30
N ALA A 383 33.71 -33.22 -8.15
CA ALA A 383 35.14 -33.25 -7.84
C ALA A 383 36.06 -33.11 -9.08
N GLY A 384 35.50 -32.86 -10.27
CA GLY A 384 36.26 -32.67 -11.52
C GLY A 384 36.86 -33.97 -12.10
N LYS A 385 36.44 -35.15 -11.62
CA LYS A 385 36.96 -36.47 -12.04
C LYS A 385 36.13 -37.08 -13.18
N VAL A 386 35.99 -36.33 -14.28
CA VAL A 386 35.12 -36.66 -15.43
C VAL A 386 35.42 -38.05 -16.04
N HIS A 387 36.67 -38.53 -15.97
CA HIS A 387 37.07 -39.84 -16.49
C HIS A 387 36.45 -41.04 -15.75
N ARG A 388 35.94 -40.85 -14.52
CA ARG A 388 35.23 -41.89 -13.75
C ARG A 388 33.72 -41.92 -13.96
N MET A 389 33.15 -40.94 -14.68
CA MET A 389 31.72 -40.96 -15.02
C MET A 389 31.35 -42.10 -16.00
N ALA A 390 32.32 -42.61 -16.76
CA ALA A 390 32.10 -43.65 -17.76
C ALA A 390 31.60 -44.99 -17.18
N SER A 391 31.92 -45.31 -15.92
CA SER A 391 31.43 -46.54 -15.25
C SER A 391 29.96 -46.46 -14.84
N ALA A 392 29.35 -45.27 -14.78
CA ALA A 392 27.94 -45.09 -14.44
C ALA A 392 27.00 -45.10 -15.66
N LEU A 393 27.55 -44.93 -16.87
CA LEU A 393 26.80 -44.83 -18.14
C LEU A 393 25.86 -46.03 -18.41
N PRO A 394 26.25 -47.30 -18.17
CA PRO A 394 25.36 -48.45 -18.38
C PRO A 394 24.14 -48.47 -17.45
N HIS A 395 24.27 -47.89 -16.26
CA HIS A 395 23.22 -47.84 -15.25
C HIS A 395 22.27 -46.65 -15.46
N MET A 396 22.76 -45.55 -16.01
CA MET A 396 21.96 -44.36 -16.35
C MET A 396 21.04 -44.57 -17.57
N LEU A 397 21.46 -45.41 -18.53
CA LEU A 397 20.69 -45.70 -19.75
C LEU A 397 19.50 -46.66 -19.52
N ARG A 398 19.44 -47.37 -18.39
CA ARG A 398 18.29 -48.23 -17.99
C ARG A 398 17.26 -47.48 -17.12
N ARG A 399 17.04 -46.20 -17.40
CA ARG A 399 16.19 -45.30 -16.60
C ARG A 399 14.68 -45.66 -16.62
N TRP A 400 14.26 -46.70 -17.35
CA TRP A 400 12.85 -46.93 -17.71
C TRP A 400 12.42 -48.41 -17.86
N SER A 401 13.03 -49.35 -17.13
CA SER A 401 12.54 -50.74 -17.03
C SER A 401 12.01 -51.05 -15.64
#